data_AF-A0A8J4TU64-F1
#
_entry.id   AF-A0A8J4TU64-F1
#
_cell.length_a   1.000
_cell.length_b   1.000
_cell.length_c   1.000
_cell.angle_alpha   90.00
_cell.angle_beta   90.00
_cell.angle_gamma   90.00
#
_symmetry.space_group_name_H-M   'P 1'
#
loop_
_entity.id
_entity.type
_entity.pdbx_description
1 polymer ?
#
loop_
_entity_poly.entity_id
_entity_poly.type
_entity_poly.pdbx_seq_one_letter_code
_entity_poly.pdbx_strand_id
1 'polypeptide(L)'
;MKPRSRREIPAVNKILDALGEYDLATASKLPRPLVVDLVRRELSKIRSNREIPEFESTIEHLHRSLELLRASRLQQVINGTGIVIHTNLGRAPIAQAAIRALTEIGSGYSNLEYDLATGERGHRGAYIENALALLCGAEAATAVNNCAAALVLIVHHFAARNGRARPQPARRGRGAPSKNEIIISRGEIVQIGGGFRIGEIIEATGAIFREVGATNKTTLDDYRRAIDSRSAMILKVHRSNFFMSGFVDSPPAASIAALARKKRIPFVEDLGSGAVVPTEQFGIAEHEPTPSEALKAGPDLVCFSGDKLFGGPQAGIIVGKKRFVAALKREPLFRALRCDKLCFAALQASIDLHLNQTAVEIPAIGLLLVTEDELRNRAAALKDRLSELPLQIAVGRSTAKVGGGTLPKSTMASVTIEMVPKNCSPLDLAARLRHATPPLIGHIANDRFKIDLRTVFPHQDDLLVDAIRSACAESL
;
A
#
# COMPACT_ATOMS: atom_id res chain seq x y z
N MET A 1 14.85 33.80 -40.72
CA MET A 1 16.04 33.58 -39.85
C MET A 1 16.90 32.49 -40.49
N LYS A 2 18.23 32.63 -40.50
CA LYS A 2 19.12 31.53 -40.92
C LYS A 2 19.04 30.39 -39.89
N PRO A 3 19.02 29.12 -40.29
CA PRO A 3 19.04 27.99 -39.36
C PRO A 3 20.35 28.00 -38.56
N ARG A 4 20.25 27.82 -37.25
CA ARG A 4 21.38 27.81 -36.32
C ARG A 4 22.30 26.62 -36.58
N SER A 5 23.61 26.85 -36.44
CA SER A 5 24.61 25.81 -36.67
C SER A 5 24.66 24.82 -35.51
N ARG A 6 24.94 23.53 -35.79
CA ARG A 6 25.20 22.52 -34.75
C ARG A 6 26.38 22.86 -33.84
N ARG A 7 27.28 23.75 -34.27
CA ARG A 7 28.39 24.27 -33.44
C ARG A 7 27.93 25.23 -32.34
N GLU A 8 26.69 25.72 -32.42
CA GLU A 8 26.08 26.62 -31.43
C GLU A 8 25.49 25.88 -30.23
N ILE A 9 25.48 24.53 -30.26
CA ILE A 9 25.07 23.72 -29.11
C ILE A 9 26.10 23.94 -27.98
N PRO A 10 25.69 24.40 -26.79
CA PRO A 10 26.63 24.74 -25.73
C PRO A 10 27.40 23.51 -25.22
N ALA A 11 28.64 23.74 -24.79
CA ALA A 11 29.39 22.75 -24.03
C ALA A 11 28.69 22.47 -22.69
N VAL A 12 28.81 21.24 -22.20
CA VAL A 12 28.22 20.82 -20.91
C VAL A 12 28.66 21.76 -19.79
N ASN A 13 29.95 22.09 -19.71
CA ASN A 13 30.47 23.00 -18.68
C ASN A 13 29.83 24.39 -18.75
N LYS A 14 29.67 24.96 -19.95
CA LYS A 14 29.01 26.26 -20.14
C LYS A 14 27.57 26.25 -19.63
N ILE A 15 26.86 25.15 -19.81
CA ILE A 15 25.50 24.98 -19.26
C ILE A 15 25.53 24.84 -17.74
N LEU A 16 26.44 24.03 -17.20
CA LEU A 16 26.56 23.85 -15.74
C LEU A 16 26.88 25.17 -15.05
N ASP A 17 27.74 26.00 -15.64
CA ASP A 17 28.09 27.31 -15.11
C ASP A 17 26.88 28.26 -15.16
N ALA A 18 26.10 28.23 -16.25
CA ALA A 18 24.90 29.05 -16.42
C ALA A 18 23.71 28.62 -15.53
N LEU A 19 23.61 27.32 -15.22
CA LEU A 19 22.66 26.83 -14.20
C LEU A 19 23.07 27.27 -12.77
N GLY A 20 24.32 27.72 -12.58
CA GLY A 20 24.86 28.30 -11.35
C GLY A 20 25.11 27.32 -10.20
N GLU A 21 25.63 27.83 -9.07
CA GLU A 21 25.68 27.11 -7.77
C GLU A 21 24.30 27.03 -7.07
N TYR A 22 23.20 27.33 -7.78
CA TYR A 22 21.80 27.26 -7.31
C TYR A 22 21.35 25.90 -6.76
N ASP A 23 22.27 24.96 -6.77
CA ASP A 23 22.09 23.58 -6.48
C ASP A 23 23.34 23.17 -5.69
N LEU A 24 23.80 23.79 -4.60
CA LEU A 24 24.97 23.31 -3.81
C LEU A 24 24.77 23.19 -2.29
N ALA A 25 23.84 23.93 -1.68
CA ALA A 25 23.84 24.11 -0.21
C ALA A 25 22.56 23.67 0.58
N THR A 26 21.53 23.10 -0.05
CA THR A 26 20.27 22.71 0.64
C THR A 26 19.90 21.24 0.44
N ALA A 27 19.12 20.68 1.38
CA ALA A 27 18.64 19.28 1.38
C ALA A 27 17.83 18.88 0.11
N SER A 28 17.40 19.87 -0.67
CA SER A 28 16.65 19.74 -1.93
C SER A 28 17.54 19.57 -3.18
N LYS A 29 18.88 19.55 -3.04
CA LYS A 29 19.83 19.51 -4.16
C LYS A 29 19.91 18.15 -4.88
N LEU A 30 20.05 18.15 -6.21
CA LEU A 30 20.45 16.98 -7.00
C LEU A 30 21.96 16.70 -6.92
N PRO A 31 22.42 15.44 -6.73
CA PRO A 31 23.81 15.07 -6.92
C PRO A 31 24.34 15.53 -8.28
N ARG A 32 25.50 16.20 -8.29
CA ARG A 32 26.14 16.71 -9.51
C ARG A 32 26.21 15.65 -10.64
N PRO A 33 26.54 14.37 -10.38
CA PRO A 33 26.52 13.35 -11.44
C PRO A 33 25.17 13.20 -12.16
N LEU A 34 24.04 13.33 -11.45
CA LEU A 34 22.71 13.27 -12.05
C LEU A 34 22.40 14.50 -12.89
N VAL A 35 22.82 15.68 -12.43
CA VAL A 35 22.68 16.94 -13.18
C VAL A 35 23.47 16.87 -14.49
N VAL A 36 24.73 16.44 -14.42
CA VAL A 36 25.61 16.28 -15.59
C VAL A 36 25.03 15.27 -16.58
N ASP A 37 24.53 14.12 -16.09
CA ASP A 37 23.88 13.11 -16.93
C ASP A 37 22.63 13.66 -17.64
N LEU A 38 21.75 14.35 -16.92
CA LEU A 38 20.55 14.97 -17.49
C LEU A 38 20.92 15.99 -18.57
N VAL A 39 21.86 16.90 -18.29
CA VAL A 39 22.36 17.89 -19.27
C VAL A 39 22.90 17.18 -20.52
N ARG A 40 23.71 16.13 -20.35
CA ARG A 40 24.23 15.35 -21.47
C ARG A 40 23.13 14.71 -22.31
N ARG A 41 22.11 14.12 -21.66
CA ARG A 41 20.96 13.51 -22.35
C ARG A 41 20.14 14.53 -23.12
N GLU A 42 19.80 15.66 -22.51
CA GLU A 42 19.04 16.72 -23.17
C GLU A 42 19.81 17.35 -24.34
N LEU A 43 21.12 17.62 -24.18
CA LEU A 43 21.95 18.09 -25.30
C LEU A 43 22.08 17.04 -26.40
N SER A 44 22.09 15.75 -26.07
CA SER A 44 22.08 14.68 -27.07
C SER A 44 20.79 14.71 -27.91
N LYS A 45 19.63 14.93 -27.27
CA LYS A 45 18.34 15.10 -27.96
C LYS A 45 18.36 16.33 -28.88
N ILE A 46 18.92 17.45 -28.41
CA ILE A 46 19.09 18.67 -29.22
C ILE A 46 20.00 18.39 -30.43
N ARG A 47 21.10 17.64 -30.26
CA ARG A 47 22.00 17.25 -31.37
C ARG A 47 21.29 16.42 -32.45
N SER A 48 20.34 15.57 -32.07
CA SER A 48 19.56 14.75 -33.00
C SER A 48 18.46 15.52 -33.74
N ASN A 49 18.08 16.71 -33.25
CA ASN A 49 17.05 17.54 -33.88
C ASN A 49 17.61 18.37 -35.04
N ARG A 50 16.73 18.79 -35.95
CA ARG A 50 17.08 19.65 -37.10
C ARG A 50 17.20 21.13 -36.72
N GLU A 51 16.56 21.52 -35.63
CA GLU A 51 16.50 22.89 -35.14
C GLU A 51 17.23 22.98 -33.79
N ILE A 52 18.15 23.95 -33.68
CA ILE A 52 18.92 24.18 -32.46
C ILE A 52 18.23 25.33 -31.70
N PRO A 53 17.78 25.11 -30.45
CA PRO A 53 17.12 26.14 -29.66
C PRO A 53 18.09 27.24 -29.22
N GLU A 54 17.52 28.33 -28.71
CA GLU A 54 18.27 29.40 -28.07
C GLU A 54 18.98 28.94 -26.80
N PHE A 55 20.08 29.62 -26.44
CA PHE A 55 20.82 29.30 -25.22
C PHE A 55 19.90 29.45 -24.00
N GLU A 56 19.22 30.59 -23.89
CA GLU A 56 18.24 30.85 -22.83
C GLU A 56 17.12 29.81 -22.81
N SER A 57 16.53 29.52 -23.98
CA SER A 57 15.50 28.47 -24.10
C SER A 57 16.01 27.08 -23.68
N THR A 58 17.29 26.77 -23.95
CA THR A 58 17.93 25.53 -23.50
C THR A 58 18.09 25.50 -21.99
N ILE A 59 18.51 26.63 -21.39
CA ILE A 59 18.66 26.77 -19.94
C ILE A 59 17.30 26.65 -19.24
N GLU A 60 16.25 27.33 -19.71
CA GLU A 60 14.88 27.21 -19.20
C GLU A 60 14.35 25.77 -19.29
N HIS A 61 14.58 25.10 -20.42
CA HIS A 61 14.21 23.69 -20.60
C HIS A 61 14.93 22.78 -19.60
N LEU A 62 16.23 23.02 -19.37
CA LEU A 62 17.02 22.28 -18.40
C LEU A 62 16.58 22.55 -16.96
N HIS A 63 16.25 23.80 -16.60
CA HIS A 63 15.67 24.12 -15.29
C HIS A 63 14.39 23.33 -15.02
N ARG A 64 13.43 23.35 -15.95
CA ARG A 64 12.20 22.55 -15.83
C ARG A 64 12.48 21.06 -15.73
N SER A 65 13.43 20.55 -16.53
CA SER A 65 13.81 19.14 -16.50
C SER A 65 14.44 18.74 -15.15
N LEU A 66 15.24 19.62 -14.54
CA LEU A 66 15.81 19.42 -13.22
C LEU A 66 14.75 19.48 -12.11
N GLU A 67 13.78 20.39 -12.21
CA GLU A 67 12.63 20.45 -11.30
C GLU A 67 11.79 19.18 -11.35
N LEU A 68 11.50 18.66 -12.55
CA LEU A 68 10.81 17.37 -12.71
C LEU A 68 11.60 16.21 -12.10
N LEU A 69 12.93 16.20 -12.28
CA LEU A 69 13.79 15.20 -11.66
C LEU A 69 13.80 15.32 -10.13
N ARG A 70 13.85 16.54 -9.59
CA ARG A 70 13.72 16.78 -8.13
C ARG A 70 12.37 16.28 -7.62
N ALA A 71 11.29 16.61 -8.30
CA ALA A 71 9.94 16.19 -7.94
C ALA A 71 9.74 14.67 -7.96
N SER A 72 10.49 13.95 -8.80
CA SER A 72 10.44 12.47 -8.86
C SER A 72 11.09 11.75 -7.68
N ARG A 73 11.77 12.47 -6.78
CA ARG A 73 12.33 11.88 -5.55
C ARG A 73 11.21 11.49 -4.60
N LEU A 74 11.43 10.41 -3.86
CA LEU A 74 10.61 10.11 -2.69
C LEU A 74 10.70 11.27 -1.70
N GLN A 75 9.55 11.83 -1.36
CA GLN A 75 9.41 12.98 -0.48
C GLN A 75 8.07 12.90 0.25
N GLN A 76 7.95 13.65 1.33
CA GLN A 76 6.67 13.80 2.02
C GLN A 76 5.69 14.61 1.19
N VAL A 77 4.41 14.28 1.32
CA VAL A 77 3.30 15.00 0.70
C VAL A 77 2.22 15.24 1.74
N ILE A 78 1.47 16.34 1.60
CA ILE A 78 0.25 16.59 2.37
C ILE A 78 -0.92 15.95 1.63
N ASN A 79 -1.58 14.98 2.27
CA ASN A 79 -2.74 14.28 1.71
C ASN A 79 -4.04 15.02 2.06
N GLY A 80 -4.56 15.81 1.12
CA GLY A 80 -5.88 16.45 1.19
C GLY A 80 -6.95 15.74 0.36
N THR A 81 -6.77 14.46 0.03
CA THR A 81 -7.70 13.73 -0.85
C THR A 81 -8.93 13.17 -0.12
N GLY A 82 -8.86 13.03 1.21
CA GLY A 82 -9.89 12.36 1.99
C GLY A 82 -9.85 10.83 1.89
N ILE A 83 -8.79 10.26 1.30
CA ILE A 83 -8.57 8.82 1.24
C ILE A 83 -7.49 8.44 2.27
N VAL A 84 -7.87 7.73 3.34
CA VAL A 84 -6.96 7.42 4.47
C VAL A 84 -5.87 6.43 4.05
N ILE A 85 -6.25 5.26 3.53
CA ILE A 85 -5.32 4.25 2.98
C ILE A 85 -5.16 4.51 1.48
N HIS A 86 -4.34 5.51 1.14
CA HIS A 86 -4.13 5.91 -0.24
C HIS A 86 -2.98 5.13 -0.89
N THR A 87 -3.28 4.23 -1.83
CA THR A 87 -2.27 3.35 -2.44
C THR A 87 -1.13 4.11 -3.12
N ASN A 88 -1.41 5.19 -3.85
CA ASN A 88 -0.37 5.99 -4.52
C ASN A 88 0.48 6.86 -3.56
N LEU A 89 -0.01 7.13 -2.34
CA LEU A 89 0.67 7.98 -1.36
C LEU A 89 1.28 7.16 -0.22
N GLY A 90 1.47 5.86 -0.42
CA GLY A 90 2.17 4.99 0.53
C GLY A 90 1.30 4.26 1.56
N ARG A 91 -0.02 4.22 1.38
CA ARG A 91 -0.99 3.52 2.26
C ARG A 91 -1.00 4.08 3.69
N ALA A 92 -0.93 3.24 4.72
CA ALA A 92 -1.00 3.65 6.11
C ALA A 92 0.30 4.38 6.55
N PRO A 93 0.19 5.60 7.09
CA PRO A 93 1.31 6.25 7.75
C PRO A 93 1.68 5.51 9.05
N ILE A 94 2.96 5.49 9.37
CA ILE A 94 3.51 4.73 10.52
C ILE A 94 3.42 5.55 11.81
N ALA A 95 3.03 4.92 12.92
CA ALA A 95 2.94 5.55 14.23
C ALA A 95 4.29 6.05 14.76
N GLN A 96 4.28 7.10 15.58
CA GLN A 96 5.50 7.66 16.16
C GLN A 96 6.29 6.62 16.99
N ALA A 97 5.60 5.71 17.68
CA ALA A 97 6.22 4.60 18.39
C ALA A 97 7.04 3.69 17.45
N ALA A 98 6.49 3.38 16.27
CA ALA A 98 7.19 2.60 15.25
C ALA A 98 8.33 3.40 14.60
N ILE A 99 8.20 4.71 14.40
CA ILE A 99 9.33 5.57 13.95
C ILE A 99 10.47 5.53 14.97
N ARG A 100 10.19 5.66 16.26
CA ARG A 100 11.21 5.55 17.32
C ARG A 100 11.90 4.19 17.29
N ALA A 101 11.13 3.09 17.20
CA ALA A 101 11.67 1.74 17.09
C ALA A 101 12.54 1.55 15.83
N LEU A 102 12.13 2.13 14.69
CA LEU A 102 12.91 2.11 13.45
C LEU A 102 14.25 2.83 13.62
N THR A 103 14.26 4.01 14.24
CA THR A 103 15.50 4.76 14.49
C THR A 103 16.42 3.98 15.43
N GLU A 104 15.92 3.52 16.57
CA GLU A 104 16.69 2.81 17.59
C GLU A 104 17.29 1.50 17.05
N ILE A 105 16.46 0.63 16.45
CA ILE A 105 16.90 -0.66 15.91
C ILE A 105 17.71 -0.46 14.62
N GLY A 106 17.37 0.54 13.82
CA GLY A 106 18.02 0.84 12.55
C GLY A 106 19.46 1.32 12.72
N SER A 107 19.73 2.16 13.73
CA SER A 107 21.04 2.78 13.95
C SER A 107 22.12 1.84 14.50
N GLY A 108 21.75 0.64 14.97
CA GLY A 108 22.69 -0.26 15.62
C GLY A 108 22.49 -1.75 15.32
N TYR A 109 23.27 -2.56 16.05
CA TYR A 109 23.04 -4.00 16.17
C TYR A 109 21.79 -4.28 17.01
N SER A 110 21.20 -5.45 16.83
CA SER A 110 19.99 -5.85 17.55
C SER A 110 19.97 -7.36 17.75
N ASN A 111 19.12 -7.83 18.66
CA ASN A 111 18.89 -9.25 18.94
C ASN A 111 17.99 -9.94 17.90
N LEU A 112 17.95 -9.43 16.67
CA LEU A 112 17.04 -9.86 15.60
C LEU A 112 17.02 -11.37 15.35
N GLU A 113 18.16 -12.05 15.52
CA GLU A 113 18.31 -13.51 15.43
C GLU A 113 19.21 -14.05 16.57
N TYR A 114 19.22 -13.37 17.71
CA TYR A 114 20.07 -13.70 18.85
C TYR A 114 19.23 -13.81 20.12
N ASP A 115 19.36 -14.92 20.82
CA ASP A 115 18.64 -15.16 22.07
C ASP A 115 19.49 -14.64 23.23
N LEU A 116 18.97 -13.63 23.93
CA LEU A 116 19.69 -12.99 25.05
C LEU A 116 19.73 -13.88 26.30
N ALA A 117 18.83 -14.85 26.44
CA ALA A 117 18.81 -15.76 27.58
C ALA A 117 19.85 -16.88 27.43
N THR A 118 20.05 -17.39 26.21
CA THR A 118 21.01 -18.48 25.95
C THR A 118 22.37 -18.01 25.45
N GLY A 119 22.44 -16.81 24.86
CA GLY A 119 23.66 -16.32 24.19
C GLY A 119 23.92 -16.98 22.83
N GLU A 120 22.92 -17.66 22.25
CA GLU A 120 23.03 -18.39 20.99
C GLU A 120 22.15 -17.80 19.88
N ARG A 121 22.23 -18.39 18.68
CA ARG A 121 21.36 -18.01 17.56
C ARG A 121 19.90 -18.36 17.88
N GLY A 122 19.05 -17.33 17.88
CA GLY A 122 17.62 -17.44 18.12
C GLY A 122 16.77 -17.48 16.85
N HIS A 123 15.47 -17.66 17.04
CA HIS A 123 14.48 -17.54 15.96
C HIS A 123 14.23 -16.06 15.65
N ARG A 124 14.29 -15.71 14.37
CA ARG A 124 14.01 -14.35 13.92
C ARG A 124 12.58 -13.94 14.25
N GLY A 125 12.41 -12.86 15.00
CA GLY A 125 11.09 -12.27 15.26
C GLY A 125 10.18 -13.12 16.15
N ALA A 126 10.73 -13.96 17.05
CA ALA A 126 9.92 -14.82 17.92
C ALA A 126 8.86 -14.06 18.74
N TYR A 127 9.22 -12.88 19.28
CA TYR A 127 8.27 -11.99 19.97
C TYR A 127 7.09 -11.59 19.09
N ILE A 128 7.38 -11.11 17.87
CA ILE A 128 6.40 -10.65 16.88
C ILE A 128 5.42 -11.78 16.53
N GLU A 129 5.93 -12.99 16.31
CA GLU A 129 5.09 -14.15 16.00
C GLU A 129 4.16 -14.52 17.15
N ASN A 130 4.65 -14.48 18.39
CA ASN A 130 3.82 -14.73 19.58
C ASN A 130 2.76 -13.64 19.77
N ALA A 131 3.15 -12.37 19.62
CA ALA A 131 2.26 -11.23 19.77
C ALA A 131 1.16 -11.20 18.69
N LEU A 132 1.50 -11.53 17.43
CA LEU A 132 0.51 -11.67 16.35
C LEU A 132 -0.45 -12.83 16.59
N ALA A 133 0.06 -13.98 17.04
CA ALA A 133 -0.78 -15.14 17.34
C ALA A 133 -1.79 -14.80 18.45
N LEU A 134 -1.33 -14.12 19.51
CA LEU A 134 -2.19 -13.63 20.58
C LEU A 134 -3.23 -12.63 20.07
N LEU A 135 -2.80 -11.59 19.34
CA LEU A 135 -3.69 -10.55 18.81
C LEU A 135 -4.79 -11.13 17.91
N CYS A 136 -4.45 -12.11 17.07
CA CYS A 136 -5.40 -12.69 16.12
C CYS A 136 -6.20 -13.88 16.70
N GLY A 137 -5.89 -14.34 17.92
CA GLY A 137 -6.49 -15.56 18.49
C GLY A 137 -6.13 -16.83 17.71
N ALA A 138 -4.90 -16.92 17.22
CA ALA A 138 -4.40 -18.04 16.42
C ALA A 138 -3.46 -18.96 17.22
N GLU A 139 -3.30 -20.21 16.77
CA GLU A 139 -2.33 -21.14 17.39
C GLU A 139 -0.86 -20.73 17.11
N ALA A 140 -0.62 -20.11 15.96
CA ALA A 140 0.67 -19.56 15.57
C ALA A 140 0.51 -18.48 14.50
N ALA A 141 1.54 -17.65 14.36
CA ALA A 141 1.63 -16.63 13.34
C ALA A 141 3.04 -16.58 12.72
N THR A 142 3.14 -15.98 11.54
CA THR A 142 4.40 -15.53 10.96
C THR A 142 4.16 -14.34 10.04
N ALA A 143 5.24 -13.70 9.59
CA ALA A 143 5.18 -12.56 8.69
C ALA A 143 6.23 -12.66 7.58
N VAL A 144 5.81 -12.27 6.37
CA VAL A 144 6.63 -12.19 5.15
C VAL A 144 6.49 -10.79 4.53
N ASN A 145 7.23 -10.51 3.46
CA ASN A 145 7.38 -9.18 2.86
C ASN A 145 6.06 -8.42 2.60
N ASN A 146 5.03 -9.09 2.09
CA ASN A 146 3.70 -8.51 1.84
C ASN A 146 2.65 -9.64 1.69
N CYS A 147 1.35 -9.31 1.67
CA CYS A 147 0.29 -10.32 1.55
C CYS A 147 0.38 -11.13 0.24
N ALA A 148 0.89 -10.51 -0.83
CA ALA A 148 1.20 -11.20 -2.09
C ALA A 148 2.22 -12.34 -1.89
N ALA A 149 3.31 -12.06 -1.18
CA ALA A 149 4.31 -13.05 -0.80
C ALA A 149 3.73 -14.13 0.12
N ALA A 150 2.80 -13.77 1.01
CA ALA A 150 2.10 -14.74 1.84
C ALA A 150 1.32 -15.74 1.00
N LEU A 151 0.52 -15.26 0.03
CA LEU A 151 -0.19 -16.12 -0.91
C LEU A 151 0.75 -17.00 -1.73
N VAL A 152 1.82 -16.43 -2.30
CA VAL A 152 2.84 -17.19 -3.04
C VAL A 152 3.40 -18.33 -2.19
N LEU A 153 3.79 -18.05 -0.95
CA LEU A 153 4.35 -19.04 -0.03
C LEU A 153 3.34 -20.14 0.31
N ILE A 154 2.09 -19.75 0.62
CA ILE A 154 1.00 -20.67 0.96
C ILE A 154 0.69 -21.59 -0.22
N VAL A 155 0.47 -21.02 -1.40
CA VAL A 155 0.13 -21.76 -2.63
C VAL A 155 1.29 -22.67 -3.01
N HIS A 156 2.53 -22.15 -3.01
CA HIS A 156 3.72 -22.97 -3.28
C HIS A 156 3.80 -24.15 -2.33
N HIS A 157 3.56 -23.94 -1.03
CA HIS A 157 3.61 -25.03 -0.05
C HIS A 157 2.59 -26.13 -0.35
N PHE A 158 1.33 -25.78 -0.60
CA PHE A 158 0.28 -26.76 -0.82
C PHE A 158 0.32 -27.41 -2.21
N ALA A 159 0.76 -26.67 -3.24
CA ALA A 159 0.89 -27.19 -4.60
C ALA A 159 2.18 -27.98 -4.83
N ALA A 160 3.33 -27.53 -4.30
CA ALA A 160 4.63 -28.18 -4.56
C ALA A 160 4.87 -29.43 -3.70
N ARG A 161 4.33 -29.50 -2.48
CA ARG A 161 4.62 -30.63 -1.57
C ARG A 161 4.01 -31.95 -1.99
N ASN A 162 2.89 -31.93 -2.71
CA ASN A 162 2.28 -33.16 -3.19
C ASN A 162 3.02 -33.76 -4.41
N GLY A 163 4.02 -33.05 -4.94
CA GLY A 163 5.00 -33.55 -5.91
C GLY A 163 6.37 -33.92 -5.31
N ARG A 164 6.59 -33.74 -4.00
CA ARG A 164 7.84 -34.15 -3.29
C ARG A 164 7.77 -35.58 -2.72
N ALA A 165 6.91 -36.45 -3.26
CA ALA A 165 7.34 -37.84 -3.37
C ALA A 165 8.63 -37.80 -4.21
N ARG A 166 9.75 -38.31 -3.69
CA ARG A 166 11.03 -38.43 -4.41
C ARG A 166 10.76 -38.64 -5.91
N PRO A 167 11.48 -37.98 -6.84
CA PRO A 167 11.46 -38.41 -8.22
C PRO A 167 11.92 -39.88 -8.23
N GLN A 168 10.97 -40.81 -8.23
CA GLN A 168 11.26 -42.17 -8.64
C GLN A 168 11.61 -42.05 -10.13
N PRO A 169 12.74 -42.61 -10.58
CA PRO A 169 13.06 -42.62 -11.99
C PRO A 169 11.87 -43.23 -12.72
N ALA A 170 11.44 -42.52 -13.77
CA ALA A 170 10.20 -42.74 -14.50
C ALA A 170 9.98 -44.22 -14.85
N ARG A 171 9.25 -44.95 -13.99
CA ARG A 171 8.51 -46.11 -14.45
C ARG A 171 7.29 -45.57 -15.18
N ARG A 172 7.29 -45.71 -16.51
CA ARG A 172 6.15 -45.47 -17.39
C ARG A 172 4.96 -46.29 -16.88
N GLY A 173 4.09 -45.66 -16.09
CA GLY A 173 2.93 -46.31 -15.52
C GLY A 173 2.24 -45.40 -14.50
N ARG A 174 1.24 -44.64 -14.97
CA ARG A 174 0.18 -43.97 -14.19
C ARG A 174 0.56 -43.57 -12.75
N GLY A 175 1.42 -42.55 -12.62
CA GLY A 175 1.62 -41.87 -11.33
C GLY A 175 0.35 -41.15 -10.90
N ALA A 176 0.03 -41.17 -9.60
CA ALA A 176 -1.06 -40.38 -9.05
C ALA A 176 -0.88 -38.90 -9.45
N PRO A 177 -1.96 -38.20 -9.85
CA PRO A 177 -1.83 -36.82 -10.28
C PRO A 177 -1.25 -35.95 -9.16
N SER A 178 -0.24 -35.13 -9.46
CA SER A 178 0.32 -34.16 -8.52
C SER A 178 -0.79 -33.20 -8.08
N LYS A 179 -1.08 -33.12 -6.78
CA LYS A 179 -2.06 -32.14 -6.29
C LYS A 179 -1.48 -30.74 -6.45
N ASN A 180 -1.97 -30.03 -7.44
CA ASN A 180 -1.53 -28.67 -7.77
C ASN A 180 -2.70 -27.72 -8.06
N GLU A 181 -3.95 -28.17 -7.93
CA GLU A 181 -5.12 -27.33 -8.23
C GLU A 181 -5.57 -26.51 -7.01
N ILE A 182 -5.71 -25.19 -7.21
CA ILE A 182 -6.20 -24.23 -6.23
C ILE A 182 -7.65 -23.90 -6.57
N ILE A 183 -8.58 -24.32 -5.72
CA ILE A 183 -10.02 -24.11 -5.95
C ILE A 183 -10.44 -22.75 -5.39
N ILE A 184 -11.01 -21.90 -6.23
CA ILE A 184 -11.43 -20.53 -5.87
C ILE A 184 -12.70 -20.13 -6.63
N SER A 185 -13.54 -19.29 -6.01
CA SER A 185 -14.71 -18.73 -6.69
C SER A 185 -14.30 -17.77 -7.80
N ARG A 186 -14.99 -17.84 -8.96
CA ARG A 186 -14.82 -16.88 -10.06
C ARG A 186 -15.09 -15.43 -9.64
N GLY A 187 -16.00 -15.22 -8.67
CA GLY A 187 -16.33 -13.91 -8.12
C GLY A 187 -15.26 -13.33 -7.18
N GLU A 188 -14.25 -14.12 -6.83
CA GLU A 188 -13.17 -13.76 -5.89
C GLU A 188 -11.82 -13.63 -6.62
N ILE A 189 -11.82 -13.61 -7.96
CA ILE A 189 -10.63 -13.42 -8.79
C ILE A 189 -10.38 -11.93 -8.96
N VAL A 190 -9.48 -11.39 -8.15
CA VAL A 190 -9.30 -9.94 -8.00
C VAL A 190 -8.04 -9.43 -8.70
N GLN A 191 -8.13 -8.19 -9.21
CA GLN A 191 -6.95 -7.36 -9.49
C GLN A 191 -6.86 -6.28 -8.40
N ILE A 192 -5.72 -6.18 -7.73
CA ILE A 192 -5.49 -5.23 -6.62
C ILE A 192 -4.42 -4.22 -7.04
N GLY A 193 -4.64 -2.93 -6.77
CA GLY A 193 -3.65 -1.88 -7.03
C GLY A 193 -3.22 -1.78 -8.51
N GLY A 194 -1.93 -1.50 -8.74
CA GLY A 194 -1.36 -1.19 -10.06
C GLY A 194 -1.07 -2.37 -11.00
N GLY A 195 -1.81 -3.49 -10.89
CA GLY A 195 -1.68 -4.63 -11.81
C GLY A 195 -1.46 -6.01 -11.16
N PHE A 196 -1.52 -6.11 -9.83
CA PHE A 196 -1.46 -7.41 -9.15
C PHE A 196 -2.74 -8.20 -9.46
N ARG A 197 -2.60 -9.39 -10.06
CA ARG A 197 -3.72 -10.30 -10.37
C ARG A 197 -3.52 -11.63 -9.68
N ILE A 198 -4.51 -12.06 -8.91
CA ILE A 198 -4.36 -13.24 -8.08
C ILE A 198 -4.13 -14.53 -8.89
N GLY A 199 -4.78 -14.64 -10.06
CA GLY A 199 -4.61 -15.78 -10.98
C GLY A 199 -3.17 -15.92 -11.47
N GLU A 200 -2.58 -14.84 -11.98
CA GLU A 200 -1.20 -14.81 -12.50
C GLU A 200 -0.18 -15.20 -11.43
N ILE A 201 -0.44 -14.85 -10.16
CA ILE A 201 0.45 -15.16 -9.04
C ILE A 201 0.33 -16.60 -8.59
N ILE A 202 -0.88 -17.15 -8.59
CA ILE A 202 -1.09 -18.57 -8.36
C ILE A 202 -0.36 -19.36 -9.45
N GLU A 203 -0.52 -19.00 -10.72
CA GLU A 203 0.14 -19.66 -11.84
C GLU A 203 1.67 -19.54 -11.78
N ALA A 204 2.20 -18.38 -11.34
CA ALA A 204 3.65 -18.18 -11.16
C ALA A 204 4.28 -19.12 -10.13
N THR A 205 3.50 -19.73 -9.24
CA THR A 205 4.00 -20.77 -8.31
C THR A 205 4.10 -22.17 -8.96
N GLY A 206 3.61 -22.33 -10.19
CA GLY A 206 3.44 -23.61 -10.87
C GLY A 206 2.15 -24.35 -10.48
N ALA A 207 1.27 -23.71 -9.71
CA ALA A 207 -0.03 -24.24 -9.37
C ALA A 207 -1.04 -24.05 -10.52
N ILE A 208 -2.03 -24.94 -10.59
CA ILE A 208 -3.13 -24.84 -11.55
C ILE A 208 -4.28 -24.12 -10.89
N PHE A 209 -4.76 -23.07 -11.54
CA PHE A 209 -5.89 -22.30 -11.10
C PHE A 209 -7.20 -23.00 -11.47
N ARG A 210 -8.04 -23.36 -10.49
CA ARG A 210 -9.34 -24.03 -10.70
C ARG A 210 -10.49 -23.17 -10.18
N GLU A 211 -11.04 -22.37 -11.08
CA GLU A 211 -12.20 -21.52 -10.82
C GLU A 211 -13.51 -22.32 -10.72
N VAL A 212 -14.40 -21.87 -9.83
CA VAL A 212 -15.74 -22.45 -9.62
C VAL A 212 -16.82 -21.38 -9.60
N GLY A 213 -18.06 -21.78 -9.88
CA GLY A 213 -19.21 -20.88 -9.89
C GLY A 213 -19.15 -19.83 -11.00
N ALA A 214 -19.92 -18.76 -10.82
CA ALA A 214 -19.97 -17.59 -11.68
C ALA A 214 -19.47 -16.34 -10.95
N THR A 215 -19.30 -15.25 -11.68
CA THR A 215 -18.80 -13.97 -11.14
C THR A 215 -19.66 -13.47 -9.98
N ASN A 216 -20.99 -13.49 -10.14
CA ASN A 216 -21.92 -12.98 -9.15
C ASN A 216 -22.35 -14.04 -8.12
N LYS A 217 -22.49 -15.32 -8.53
CA LYS A 217 -22.99 -16.40 -7.65
C LYS A 217 -22.06 -17.59 -7.64
N THR A 218 -21.68 -18.02 -6.44
CA THR A 218 -21.01 -19.29 -6.20
C THR A 218 -21.74 -20.02 -5.09
N THR A 219 -21.94 -21.33 -5.25
CA THR A 219 -22.61 -22.21 -4.30
C THR A 219 -21.63 -23.19 -3.68
N LEU A 220 -22.00 -23.80 -2.55
CA LEU A 220 -21.19 -24.86 -1.93
C LEU A 220 -21.06 -26.10 -2.85
N ASP A 221 -22.04 -26.34 -3.73
CA ASP A 221 -21.96 -27.46 -4.68
C ASP A 221 -20.94 -27.22 -5.79
N ASP A 222 -20.71 -25.97 -6.19
CA ASP A 222 -19.65 -25.63 -7.14
C ASP A 222 -18.27 -26.05 -6.61
N TYR A 223 -17.98 -25.76 -5.34
CA TYR A 223 -16.78 -26.26 -4.66
C TYR A 223 -16.77 -27.78 -4.56
N ARG A 224 -17.90 -28.41 -4.18
CA ARG A 224 -17.99 -29.87 -4.00
C ARG A 224 -17.69 -30.65 -5.28
N ARG A 225 -18.20 -30.18 -6.43
CA ARG A 225 -17.98 -30.79 -7.75
C ARG A 225 -16.56 -30.56 -8.27
N ALA A 226 -15.90 -29.49 -7.83
CA ALA A 226 -14.52 -29.18 -8.23
C ALA A 226 -13.46 -29.95 -7.44
N ILE A 227 -13.80 -30.52 -6.29
CA ILE A 227 -12.84 -31.27 -5.48
C ILE A 227 -12.58 -32.66 -6.09
N ASP A 228 -11.34 -32.91 -6.51
CA ASP A 228 -10.86 -34.21 -7.00
C ASP A 228 -9.45 -34.55 -6.46
N SER A 229 -8.81 -35.56 -7.05
CA SER A 229 -7.47 -36.03 -6.63
C SER A 229 -6.33 -35.02 -6.88
N ARG A 230 -6.54 -33.99 -7.70
CA ARG A 230 -5.57 -32.91 -8.00
C ARG A 230 -5.71 -31.70 -7.07
N SER A 231 -6.78 -31.62 -6.31
CA SER A 231 -7.04 -30.47 -5.44
C SER A 231 -6.00 -30.37 -4.32
N ALA A 232 -5.25 -29.26 -4.34
CA ALA A 232 -4.19 -28.96 -3.37
C ALA A 232 -4.70 -28.16 -2.18
N MET A 233 -5.58 -27.19 -2.41
CA MET A 233 -6.21 -26.37 -1.38
C MET A 233 -7.47 -25.68 -1.92
N ILE A 234 -8.33 -25.23 -1.01
CA ILE A 234 -9.38 -24.26 -1.29
C ILE A 234 -8.88 -22.89 -0.84
N LEU A 235 -9.00 -21.89 -1.72
CA LEU A 235 -8.70 -20.50 -1.45
C LEU A 235 -10.00 -19.69 -1.48
N LYS A 236 -10.27 -18.95 -0.42
CA LYS A 236 -11.29 -17.90 -0.39
C LYS A 236 -10.59 -16.54 -0.31
N VAL A 237 -11.08 -15.56 -1.07
CA VAL A 237 -10.47 -14.22 -1.12
C VAL A 237 -11.51 -13.17 -0.83
N HIS A 238 -11.22 -12.33 0.16
CA HIS A 238 -12.07 -11.21 0.51
C HIS A 238 -11.97 -10.11 -0.56
N ARG A 239 -13.12 -9.55 -0.93
CA ARG A 239 -13.24 -8.51 -1.97
C ARG A 239 -12.95 -7.14 -1.37
N SER A 240 -11.70 -6.93 -0.93
CA SER A 240 -11.28 -5.71 -0.21
C SER A 240 -11.20 -4.45 -1.08
N ASN A 241 -11.22 -4.56 -2.41
CA ASN A 241 -11.00 -3.39 -3.29
C ASN A 241 -12.11 -3.13 -4.32
N PHE A 242 -13.15 -3.97 -4.33
CA PHE A 242 -14.36 -3.76 -5.10
C PHE A 242 -15.52 -4.49 -4.43
N PHE A 243 -16.74 -4.22 -4.87
CA PHE A 243 -17.90 -4.96 -4.42
C PHE A 243 -18.82 -5.27 -5.59
N MET A 244 -19.71 -6.25 -5.37
CA MET A 244 -20.81 -6.56 -6.28
C MET A 244 -22.13 -6.32 -5.56
N SER A 245 -23.13 -5.83 -6.29
CA SER A 245 -24.50 -5.61 -5.81
C SER A 245 -25.51 -6.27 -6.76
N GLY A 246 -26.75 -6.43 -6.31
CA GLY A 246 -27.79 -7.19 -7.04
C GLY A 246 -27.78 -8.68 -6.67
N PHE A 247 -27.92 -9.55 -7.67
CA PHE A 247 -28.00 -11.01 -7.48
C PHE A 247 -26.62 -11.64 -7.22
N VAL A 248 -26.07 -11.37 -6.03
CA VAL A 248 -24.74 -11.83 -5.61
C VAL A 248 -24.88 -12.83 -4.48
N ASP A 249 -24.15 -13.95 -4.56
CA ASP A 249 -24.16 -14.98 -3.52
C ASP A 249 -22.79 -15.67 -3.39
N SER A 250 -22.39 -15.99 -2.17
CA SER A 250 -21.13 -16.66 -1.85
C SER A 250 -21.33 -17.54 -0.61
N PRO A 251 -20.83 -18.79 -0.60
CA PRO A 251 -21.05 -19.67 0.55
C PRO A 251 -20.34 -19.12 1.79
N PRO A 252 -20.95 -19.23 2.99
CA PRO A 252 -20.28 -18.86 4.23
C PRO A 252 -18.97 -19.63 4.41
N ALA A 253 -17.95 -18.98 4.97
CA ALA A 253 -16.63 -19.60 5.21
C ALA A 253 -16.74 -20.89 6.06
N ALA A 254 -17.65 -20.90 7.05
CA ALA A 254 -17.93 -22.09 7.87
C ALA A 254 -18.42 -23.31 7.06
N SER A 255 -19.24 -23.08 6.04
CA SER A 255 -19.72 -24.16 5.15
C SER A 255 -18.60 -24.70 4.27
N ILE A 256 -17.73 -23.82 3.77
CA ILE A 256 -16.54 -24.20 3.00
C ILE A 256 -15.56 -24.98 3.89
N ALA A 257 -15.31 -24.52 5.11
CA ALA A 257 -14.45 -25.19 6.09
C ALA A 257 -14.96 -26.60 6.44
N ALA A 258 -16.28 -26.77 6.63
CA ALA A 258 -16.88 -28.08 6.87
C ALA A 258 -16.68 -29.04 5.68
N LEU A 259 -16.86 -28.54 4.45
CA LEU A 259 -16.59 -29.31 3.22
C LEU A 259 -15.11 -29.68 3.10
N ALA A 260 -14.21 -28.72 3.31
CA ALA A 260 -12.76 -28.91 3.26
C ALA A 260 -12.29 -29.98 4.24
N ARG A 261 -12.81 -29.94 5.49
CA ARG A 261 -12.55 -30.95 6.52
C ARG A 261 -13.05 -32.33 6.09
N LYS A 262 -14.29 -32.45 5.59
CA LYS A 262 -14.86 -33.71 5.09
C LYS A 262 -14.02 -34.30 3.95
N LYS A 263 -13.47 -33.45 3.09
CA LYS A 263 -12.66 -33.83 1.92
C LYS A 263 -11.16 -33.91 2.22
N ARG A 264 -10.72 -33.56 3.44
CA ARG A 264 -9.32 -33.54 3.90
C ARG A 264 -8.42 -32.67 3.00
N ILE A 265 -8.91 -31.49 2.61
CA ILE A 265 -8.18 -30.50 1.82
C ILE A 265 -7.96 -29.24 2.68
N PRO A 266 -6.77 -28.63 2.65
CA PRO A 266 -6.51 -27.36 3.32
C PRO A 266 -7.45 -26.25 2.85
N PHE A 267 -7.94 -25.43 3.78
CA PHE A 267 -8.73 -24.25 3.48
C PHE A 267 -8.00 -22.98 3.96
N VAL A 268 -7.80 -22.02 3.06
CA VAL A 268 -7.13 -20.75 3.36
C VAL A 268 -8.04 -19.60 2.96
N GLU A 269 -8.03 -18.54 3.78
CA GLU A 269 -8.71 -17.29 3.49
C GLU A 269 -7.72 -16.12 3.43
N ASP A 270 -7.75 -15.35 2.34
CA ASP A 270 -7.03 -14.09 2.20
C ASP A 270 -7.99 -12.93 2.47
N LEU A 271 -7.84 -12.28 3.63
CA LEU A 271 -8.65 -11.12 3.99
C LEU A 271 -8.13 -9.84 3.34
N GLY A 272 -6.81 -9.73 3.19
CA GLY A 272 -6.14 -8.60 2.56
C GLY A 272 -6.23 -7.25 3.28
N SER A 273 -7.30 -6.91 4.01
CA SER A 273 -7.56 -5.58 4.61
C SER A 273 -6.75 -5.28 5.86
N GLY A 274 -6.49 -6.30 6.68
CA GLY A 274 -5.76 -6.18 7.95
C GLY A 274 -6.55 -5.51 9.07
N ALA A 275 -7.88 -5.45 8.99
CA ALA A 275 -8.70 -5.03 10.13
C ALA A 275 -8.56 -6.03 11.27
N VAL A 276 -7.93 -5.66 12.38
CA VAL A 276 -7.74 -6.54 13.55
C VAL A 276 -8.71 -6.24 14.69
N VAL A 277 -9.50 -5.17 14.54
CA VAL A 277 -10.60 -4.79 15.44
C VAL A 277 -11.84 -4.46 14.60
N PRO A 278 -13.06 -4.57 15.17
CA PRO A 278 -14.30 -4.28 14.46
C PRO A 278 -14.32 -2.84 13.92
N THR A 279 -14.61 -2.68 12.63
CA THR A 279 -14.55 -1.38 11.94
C THR A 279 -15.64 -0.41 12.37
N GLU A 280 -16.71 -0.92 12.97
CA GLU A 280 -17.79 -0.14 13.58
C GLU A 280 -17.27 0.73 14.73
N GLN A 281 -16.20 0.32 15.41
CA GLN A 281 -15.54 1.12 16.44
C GLN A 281 -14.91 2.40 15.87
N PHE A 282 -14.67 2.44 14.56
CA PHE A 282 -14.17 3.62 13.85
C PHE A 282 -15.28 4.48 13.24
N GLY A 283 -16.55 4.21 13.55
CA GLY A 283 -17.70 4.89 12.95
C GLY A 283 -17.98 4.46 11.50
N ILE A 284 -17.41 3.34 11.05
CA ILE A 284 -17.66 2.76 9.73
C ILE A 284 -18.86 1.82 9.82
N ALA A 285 -19.90 2.06 9.01
CA ALA A 285 -21.11 1.24 9.04
C ALA A 285 -20.93 -0.18 8.47
N GLU A 286 -19.93 -0.38 7.60
CA GLU A 286 -19.62 -1.67 7.00
C GLU A 286 -18.68 -2.47 7.91
N HIS A 287 -19.06 -3.73 8.16
CA HIS A 287 -18.25 -4.69 8.91
C HIS A 287 -17.16 -5.29 8.02
N GLU A 288 -15.90 -5.04 8.36
CA GLU A 288 -14.76 -5.71 7.74
C GLU A 288 -14.35 -6.94 8.58
N PRO A 289 -14.25 -8.14 8.00
CA PRO A 289 -13.92 -9.35 8.76
C PRO A 289 -12.52 -9.27 9.38
N THR A 290 -12.43 -9.56 10.68
CA THR A 290 -11.15 -9.64 11.38
C THR A 290 -10.50 -11.03 11.21
N PRO A 291 -9.15 -11.13 11.33
CA PRO A 291 -8.46 -12.42 11.35
C PRO A 291 -9.00 -13.38 12.42
N SER A 292 -9.42 -12.86 13.58
CA SER A 292 -9.99 -13.69 14.65
C SER A 292 -11.34 -14.28 14.26
N GLU A 293 -12.23 -13.48 13.67
CA GLU A 293 -13.53 -13.95 13.18
C GLU A 293 -13.37 -14.95 12.04
N ALA A 294 -12.48 -14.66 11.09
CA ALA A 294 -12.17 -15.56 9.99
C ALA A 294 -11.67 -16.92 10.51
N LEU A 295 -10.71 -16.94 11.44
CA LEU A 295 -10.20 -18.18 12.03
C LEU A 295 -11.29 -18.98 12.75
N LYS A 296 -12.20 -18.32 13.47
CA LYS A 296 -13.36 -18.96 14.12
C LYS A 296 -14.30 -19.64 13.12
N ALA A 297 -14.38 -19.12 11.89
CA ALA A 297 -15.16 -19.75 10.82
C ALA A 297 -14.53 -21.06 10.31
N GLY A 298 -13.27 -21.36 10.66
CA GLY A 298 -12.64 -22.66 10.40
C GLY A 298 -11.64 -22.81 9.23
N PRO A 299 -11.17 -21.77 8.51
CA PRO A 299 -9.94 -21.85 7.73
C PRO A 299 -8.77 -22.41 8.55
N ASP A 300 -7.86 -23.11 7.87
CA ASP A 300 -6.61 -23.60 8.45
C ASP A 300 -5.57 -22.48 8.60
N LEU A 301 -5.60 -21.51 7.68
CA LEU A 301 -4.76 -20.31 7.66
C LEU A 301 -5.57 -19.12 7.17
N VAL A 302 -5.20 -17.94 7.68
CA VAL A 302 -5.67 -16.64 7.21
C VAL A 302 -4.46 -15.77 6.91
N CYS A 303 -4.50 -14.98 5.83
CA CYS A 303 -3.48 -13.96 5.55
C CYS A 303 -4.07 -12.58 5.26
N PHE A 304 -3.28 -11.54 5.55
CA PHE A 304 -3.66 -10.14 5.36
C PHE A 304 -2.45 -9.18 5.30
N SER A 305 -2.68 -7.94 4.86
CA SER A 305 -1.66 -6.89 4.80
C SER A 305 -1.44 -6.17 6.13
N GLY A 306 -0.18 -5.86 6.45
CA GLY A 306 0.21 -5.03 7.61
C GLY A 306 0.09 -3.52 7.40
N ASP A 307 0.06 -3.03 6.16
CA ASP A 307 0.10 -1.60 5.80
C ASP A 307 -1.24 -1.02 5.34
N LYS A 308 -2.34 -1.70 5.68
CA LYS A 308 -3.70 -1.25 5.41
C LYS A 308 -4.38 -0.84 6.73
N LEU A 309 -5.51 -1.43 7.11
CA LEU A 309 -6.19 -1.10 8.37
C LEU A 309 -5.42 -1.55 9.62
N PHE A 310 -4.48 -2.48 9.46
CA PHE A 310 -3.56 -2.83 10.54
C PHE A 310 -2.68 -1.63 10.96
N GLY A 311 -2.39 -0.73 10.00
CA GLY A 311 -1.69 0.54 10.26
C GLY A 311 -0.22 0.41 10.65
N GLY A 312 0.42 -0.68 10.24
CA GLY A 312 1.85 -0.93 10.40
C GLY A 312 2.63 -0.77 9.09
N PRO A 313 3.86 -1.31 9.02
CA PRO A 313 4.65 -1.32 7.78
C PRO A 313 4.10 -2.36 6.79
N GLN A 314 4.62 -2.33 5.55
CA GLN A 314 4.32 -3.39 4.60
C GLN A 314 4.76 -4.74 5.16
N ALA A 315 3.79 -5.66 5.27
CA ALA A 315 3.99 -7.03 5.69
C ALA A 315 2.83 -7.90 5.17
N GLY A 316 3.09 -9.19 4.98
CA GLY A 316 2.11 -10.23 4.77
C GLY A 316 2.05 -11.08 6.02
N ILE A 317 0.99 -10.90 6.78
CA ILE A 317 0.80 -11.62 8.04
C ILE A 317 0.04 -12.90 7.74
N ILE A 318 0.53 -14.03 8.29
CA ILE A 318 -0.09 -15.34 8.16
C ILE A 318 -0.38 -15.85 9.57
N VAL A 319 -1.63 -16.18 9.85
CA VAL A 319 -2.09 -16.69 11.15
C VAL A 319 -2.90 -17.97 10.95
N GLY A 320 -2.85 -18.88 11.92
CA GLY A 320 -3.70 -20.07 11.90
C GLY A 320 -3.10 -21.25 12.66
N LYS A 321 -3.26 -22.46 12.13
CA LYS A 321 -2.83 -23.68 12.83
C LYS A 321 -1.32 -23.80 12.90
N LYS A 322 -0.79 -24.14 14.09
CA LYS A 322 0.64 -24.21 14.38
C LYS A 322 1.40 -25.12 13.42
N ARG A 323 0.80 -26.27 13.07
CA ARG A 323 1.39 -27.24 12.14
C ARG A 323 1.63 -26.65 10.75
N PHE A 324 0.73 -25.79 10.25
CA PHE A 324 0.85 -25.22 8.91
C PHE A 324 1.82 -24.06 8.90
N VAL A 325 1.73 -23.15 9.88
CA VAL A 325 2.70 -22.05 10.03
C VAL A 325 4.13 -22.58 10.15
N ALA A 326 4.37 -23.59 10.99
CA ALA A 326 5.68 -24.23 11.11
C ALA A 326 6.15 -24.88 9.80
N ALA A 327 5.22 -25.42 9.00
CA ALA A 327 5.52 -26.04 7.73
C ALA A 327 5.86 -25.01 6.63
N LEU A 328 5.19 -23.86 6.60
CA LEU A 328 5.50 -22.73 5.73
C LEU A 328 6.89 -22.17 6.03
N LYS A 329 7.25 -21.99 7.31
CA LYS A 329 8.57 -21.49 7.73
C LYS A 329 9.73 -22.39 7.33
N ARG A 330 9.47 -23.69 7.08
CA ARG A 330 10.47 -24.66 6.61
C ARG A 330 10.64 -24.65 5.09
N GLU A 331 9.79 -23.96 4.33
CA GLU A 331 9.98 -23.86 2.89
C GLU A 331 11.22 -23.00 2.58
N PRO A 332 12.07 -23.40 1.63
CA PRO A 332 13.20 -22.58 1.19
C PRO A 332 12.77 -21.18 0.74
N LEU A 333 11.59 -21.08 0.12
CA LEU A 333 11.02 -19.83 -0.34
C LEU A 333 10.74 -18.83 0.81
N PHE A 334 10.49 -19.32 2.03
CA PHE A 334 10.31 -18.45 3.20
C PHE A 334 11.53 -17.54 3.40
N ARG A 335 12.74 -18.04 3.15
CA ARG A 335 13.98 -17.25 3.31
C ARG A 335 14.07 -16.09 2.32
N ALA A 336 13.55 -16.26 1.12
CA ALA A 336 13.52 -15.22 0.08
C ALA A 336 12.43 -14.17 0.34
N LEU A 337 11.32 -14.58 0.97
CA LEU A 337 10.17 -13.73 1.25
C LEU A 337 10.16 -13.11 2.66
N ARG A 338 11.17 -13.41 3.47
CA ARG A 338 11.26 -12.99 4.88
C ARG A 338 11.33 -11.47 5.03
N CYS A 339 10.66 -10.92 6.04
CA CYS A 339 10.77 -9.50 6.39
C CYS A 339 12.20 -9.12 6.81
N ASP A 340 12.59 -7.89 6.46
CA ASP A 340 13.83 -7.28 6.92
C ASP A 340 13.74 -6.80 8.39
N LYS A 341 14.83 -6.22 8.90
CA LYS A 341 14.94 -5.79 10.30
C LYS A 341 13.99 -4.62 10.61
N LEU A 342 13.89 -3.66 9.69
CA LEU A 342 13.12 -2.43 9.85
C LEU A 342 11.62 -2.74 9.83
N CYS A 343 11.18 -3.59 8.89
CA CYS A 343 9.81 -4.10 8.88
C CYS A 343 9.43 -4.73 10.23
N PHE A 344 10.29 -5.58 10.80
CA PHE A 344 10.02 -6.19 12.11
C PHE A 344 9.98 -5.19 13.26
N ALA A 345 10.89 -4.20 13.31
CA ALA A 345 10.86 -3.17 14.35
C ALA A 345 9.56 -2.34 14.31
N ALA A 346 9.15 -1.89 13.13
CA ALA A 346 7.90 -1.14 12.98
C ALA A 346 6.65 -2.00 13.21
N LEU A 347 6.67 -3.26 12.76
CA LEU A 347 5.55 -4.19 12.95
C LEU A 347 5.36 -4.50 14.44
N GLN A 348 6.45 -4.73 15.18
CA GLN A 348 6.42 -4.95 16.62
C GLN A 348 5.69 -3.80 17.35
N ALA A 349 6.15 -2.57 17.14
CA ALA A 349 5.54 -1.40 17.77
C ALA A 349 4.06 -1.24 17.40
N SER A 350 3.68 -1.59 16.17
CA SER A 350 2.28 -1.55 15.73
C SER A 350 1.42 -2.61 16.43
N ILE A 351 1.95 -3.83 16.62
CA ILE A 351 1.26 -4.90 17.36
C ILE A 351 1.08 -4.50 18.82
N ASP A 352 2.11 -3.92 19.44
CA ASP A 352 2.06 -3.50 20.84
C ASP A 352 0.96 -2.43 21.07
N LEU A 353 0.77 -1.49 20.14
CA LEU A 353 -0.33 -0.51 20.20
C LEU A 353 -1.71 -1.18 20.15
N HIS A 354 -1.89 -2.20 19.30
CA HIS A 354 -3.14 -2.97 19.24
C HIS A 354 -3.38 -3.75 20.53
N LEU A 355 -2.36 -4.44 21.06
CA LEU A 355 -2.47 -5.22 22.29
C LEU A 355 -2.72 -4.35 23.53
N ASN A 356 -2.15 -3.15 23.58
CA ASN A 356 -2.34 -2.19 24.68
C ASN A 356 -3.64 -1.38 24.55
N GLN A 357 -4.47 -1.64 23.54
CA GLN A 357 -5.71 -0.90 23.28
C GLN A 357 -5.49 0.61 23.04
N THR A 358 -4.30 1.00 22.60
CA THR A 358 -3.95 2.39 22.22
C THR A 358 -3.86 2.57 20.70
N ALA A 359 -4.65 1.79 19.96
CA ALA A 359 -4.67 1.79 18.50
C ALA A 359 -5.01 3.17 17.88
N VAL A 360 -5.61 4.10 18.62
CA VAL A 360 -5.80 5.49 18.19
C VAL A 360 -4.49 6.22 17.87
N GLU A 361 -3.36 5.80 18.46
CA GLU A 361 -2.03 6.33 18.16
C GLU A 361 -1.52 5.89 16.77
N ILE A 362 -2.14 4.89 16.16
CA ILE A 362 -1.87 4.48 14.79
C ILE A 362 -2.48 5.54 13.86
N PRO A 363 -1.69 6.23 13.02
CA PRO A 363 -2.16 7.40 12.28
C PRO A 363 -3.40 7.13 11.44
N ALA A 364 -3.45 6.01 10.73
CA ALA A 364 -4.62 5.66 9.92
C ALA A 364 -5.89 5.51 10.77
N ILE A 365 -5.80 4.92 11.96
CA ILE A 365 -6.93 4.75 12.89
C ILE A 365 -7.31 6.09 13.52
N GLY A 366 -6.32 6.88 13.97
CA GLY A 366 -6.54 8.22 14.48
C GLY A 366 -7.29 9.11 13.49
N LEU A 367 -6.91 9.09 12.21
CA LEU A 367 -7.62 9.83 11.15
C LEU A 367 -9.07 9.37 10.99
N LEU A 368 -9.36 8.07 11.08
CA LEU A 368 -10.73 7.54 10.99
C LEU A 368 -11.60 7.97 12.17
N LEU A 369 -11.00 8.16 13.35
CA LEU A 369 -11.71 8.51 14.59
C LEU A 369 -12.00 10.00 14.78
N VAL A 370 -11.38 10.91 14.00
CA VAL A 370 -11.63 12.35 14.13
C VAL A 370 -13.12 12.67 13.92
N THR A 371 -13.70 13.51 14.75
CA THR A 371 -15.12 13.85 14.63
C THR A 371 -15.37 14.89 13.53
N GLU A 372 -16.58 14.93 12.99
CA GLU A 372 -16.94 15.95 12.00
C GLU A 372 -16.84 17.37 12.59
N ASP A 373 -17.18 17.55 13.87
CA ASP A 373 -17.13 18.85 14.55
C ASP A 373 -15.70 19.34 14.72
N GLU A 374 -14.75 18.47 15.07
CA GLU A 374 -13.32 18.81 15.10
C GLU A 374 -12.82 19.26 13.73
N LEU A 375 -13.22 18.55 12.66
CA LEU A 375 -12.87 18.94 11.30
C LEU A 375 -13.50 20.28 10.89
N ARG A 376 -14.75 20.56 11.29
CA ARG A 376 -15.42 21.84 11.02
C ARG A 376 -14.72 23.01 11.71
N ASN A 377 -14.37 22.85 12.99
CA ASN A 377 -13.67 23.87 13.76
C ASN A 377 -12.29 24.16 13.16
N ARG A 378 -11.55 23.11 12.77
CA ARG A 378 -10.25 23.25 12.10
C ARG A 378 -10.37 23.91 10.73
N ALA A 379 -11.40 23.57 9.94
CA ALA A 379 -11.65 24.20 8.65
C ALA A 379 -11.98 25.69 8.76
N ALA A 380 -12.75 26.09 9.78
CA ALA A 380 -13.06 27.48 10.05
C ALA A 380 -11.79 28.29 10.37
N ALA A 381 -10.95 27.79 11.28
CA ALA A 381 -9.69 28.43 11.63
C ALA A 381 -8.74 28.56 10.41
N LEU A 382 -8.64 27.52 9.58
CA LEU A 382 -7.83 27.57 8.36
C LEU A 382 -8.38 28.52 7.31
N LYS A 383 -9.71 28.59 7.15
CA LYS A 383 -10.36 29.56 6.25
C LYS A 383 -9.98 30.99 6.62
N ASP A 384 -10.01 31.33 7.92
CA ASP A 384 -9.68 32.68 8.38
C ASP A 384 -8.22 33.05 8.07
N ARG A 385 -7.29 32.11 8.22
CA ARG A 385 -5.85 32.28 7.90
C ARG A 385 -5.56 32.49 6.40
N LEU A 386 -6.48 32.11 5.53
CA LEU A 386 -6.36 32.16 4.07
C LEU A 386 -7.22 33.28 3.44
N SER A 387 -7.95 34.05 4.25
CA SER A 387 -8.93 35.04 3.80
C SER A 387 -8.37 36.16 2.92
N GLU A 388 -7.11 36.56 3.17
CA GLU A 388 -6.43 37.63 2.42
C GLU A 388 -5.87 37.19 1.05
N LEU A 389 -5.99 35.91 0.71
CA LEU A 389 -5.50 35.39 -0.57
C LEU A 389 -6.46 35.68 -1.73
N PRO A 390 -5.98 35.70 -2.99
CA PRO A 390 -6.82 35.86 -4.17
C PRO A 390 -7.64 34.59 -4.49
N LEU A 391 -8.33 34.05 -3.48
CA LEU A 391 -9.13 32.84 -3.50
C LEU A 391 -10.52 33.15 -2.93
N GLN A 392 -11.56 32.56 -3.51
CA GLN A 392 -12.84 32.40 -2.82
C GLN A 392 -12.80 31.10 -2.02
N ILE A 393 -12.90 31.19 -0.69
CA ILE A 393 -12.75 30.04 0.21
C ILE A 393 -14.06 29.74 0.93
N ALA A 394 -14.45 28.47 0.90
CA ALA A 394 -15.61 27.96 1.62
C ALA A 394 -15.26 26.71 2.44
N VAL A 395 -16.00 26.47 3.51
CA VAL A 395 -15.98 25.20 4.24
C VAL A 395 -17.09 24.33 3.66
N GLY A 396 -16.72 23.20 3.05
CA GLY A 396 -17.63 22.27 2.40
C GLY A 396 -17.82 20.98 3.21
N ARG A 397 -18.98 20.35 3.05
CA ARG A 397 -19.19 18.96 3.50
C ARG A 397 -18.63 18.01 2.45
N SER A 398 -18.01 16.92 2.88
CA SER A 398 -17.48 15.88 2.00
C SER A 398 -17.72 14.48 2.58
N THR A 399 -17.42 13.47 1.76
CA THR A 399 -17.37 12.09 2.20
C THR A 399 -15.96 11.56 1.98
N ALA A 400 -15.25 11.28 3.07
CA ALA A 400 -13.95 10.63 3.02
C ALA A 400 -14.10 9.12 2.82
N LYS A 401 -13.04 8.48 2.34
CA LYS A 401 -12.95 7.04 2.08
C LYS A 401 -11.87 6.43 2.96
N VAL A 402 -12.17 5.27 3.53
CA VAL A 402 -11.17 4.49 4.30
C VAL A 402 -10.01 4.11 3.40
N GLY A 403 -10.28 3.62 2.20
CA GLY A 403 -9.26 3.33 1.19
C GLY A 403 -9.76 2.35 0.15
N GLY A 404 -9.41 2.61 -1.11
CA GLY A 404 -9.88 1.80 -2.24
C GLY A 404 -9.37 0.36 -2.25
N GLY A 405 -8.42 -0.01 -1.39
CA GLY A 405 -7.86 -1.36 -1.28
C GLY A 405 -8.27 -2.13 -0.01
N THR A 406 -9.19 -1.59 0.78
CA THR A 406 -9.62 -2.20 2.05
C THR A 406 -11.15 -2.31 2.13
N LEU A 407 -11.87 -1.18 2.07
CA LEU A 407 -13.30 -1.09 2.28
C LEU A 407 -13.91 -0.22 1.16
N PRO A 408 -14.30 -0.81 0.02
CA PRO A 408 -14.60 -0.06 -1.20
C PRO A 408 -15.97 0.64 -1.16
N LYS A 409 -16.91 0.18 -0.33
CA LYS A 409 -18.21 0.85 -0.13
C LYS A 409 -18.16 1.90 0.99
N SER A 410 -17.26 1.72 1.94
CA SER A 410 -17.23 2.55 3.14
C SER A 410 -16.90 3.99 2.84
N THR A 411 -17.79 4.87 3.29
CA THR A 411 -17.60 6.31 3.29
C THR A 411 -17.89 6.84 4.69
N MET A 412 -17.31 7.98 5.02
CA MET A 412 -17.50 8.65 6.30
C MET A 412 -17.67 10.15 6.09
N ALA A 413 -18.46 10.78 6.94
CA ALA A 413 -18.64 12.22 6.90
C ALA A 413 -17.30 12.95 7.13
N SER A 414 -17.07 13.99 6.35
CA SER A 414 -15.86 14.79 6.41
C SER A 414 -16.11 16.24 6.02
N VAL A 415 -15.06 17.04 6.12
CA VAL A 415 -15.06 18.48 5.88
C VAL A 415 -13.91 18.83 4.95
N THR A 416 -14.19 19.72 4.01
CA THR A 416 -13.22 20.24 3.05
C THR A 416 -13.04 21.74 3.20
N ILE A 417 -11.83 22.20 2.89
CA ILE A 417 -11.59 23.57 2.45
C ILE A 417 -11.73 23.58 0.93
N GLU A 418 -12.68 24.36 0.43
CA GLU A 418 -12.95 24.51 -0.99
C GLU A 418 -12.47 25.87 -1.47
N MET A 419 -11.70 25.88 -2.55
CA MET A 419 -11.06 27.08 -3.10
C MET A 419 -11.43 27.26 -4.58
N VAL A 420 -11.81 28.47 -4.93
CA VAL A 420 -11.88 28.95 -6.32
C VAL A 420 -10.83 30.04 -6.50
N PRO A 421 -9.76 29.80 -7.25
CA PRO A 421 -8.78 30.85 -7.56
C PRO A 421 -9.40 31.95 -8.43
N LYS A 422 -9.05 33.22 -8.16
CA LYS A 422 -9.54 34.37 -8.95
C LYS A 422 -8.83 34.52 -10.31
N ASN A 423 -7.54 34.15 -10.35
CA ASN A 423 -6.64 34.50 -11.46
C ASN A 423 -6.19 33.30 -12.31
N CYS A 424 -6.61 32.08 -11.98
CA CYS A 424 -6.27 30.86 -12.72
C CYS A 424 -7.39 29.83 -12.59
N SER A 425 -7.27 28.69 -13.27
CA SER A 425 -8.23 27.59 -13.09
C SER A 425 -7.94 26.78 -11.82
N PRO A 426 -8.93 26.06 -11.26
CA PRO A 426 -8.68 25.07 -10.21
C PRO A 426 -7.63 24.00 -10.60
N LEU A 427 -7.51 23.69 -11.89
CA LEU A 427 -6.52 22.75 -12.42
C LEU A 427 -5.09 23.32 -12.32
N ASP A 428 -4.91 24.60 -12.62
CA ASP A 428 -3.63 25.29 -12.50
C ASP A 428 -3.21 25.40 -11.04
N LEU A 429 -4.14 25.76 -10.15
CA LEU A 429 -3.90 25.78 -8.71
C LEU A 429 -3.47 24.39 -8.21
N ALA A 430 -4.18 23.33 -8.63
CA ALA A 430 -3.81 21.96 -8.29
C ALA A 430 -2.42 21.57 -8.82
N ALA A 431 -2.02 22.06 -9.99
CA ALA A 431 -0.69 21.83 -10.54
C ALA A 431 0.38 22.53 -9.68
N ARG A 432 0.21 23.81 -9.37
CA ARG A 432 1.14 24.57 -8.52
C ARG A 432 1.28 23.98 -7.12
N LEU A 433 0.17 23.55 -6.52
CA LEU A 433 0.20 22.88 -5.21
C LEU A 433 0.97 21.54 -5.23
N ARG A 434 0.99 20.81 -6.36
CA ARG A 434 1.87 19.64 -6.51
C ARG A 434 3.37 20.00 -6.62
N HIS A 435 3.68 21.25 -6.94
CA HIS A 435 5.04 21.79 -6.99
C HIS A 435 5.45 22.52 -5.70
N ALA A 436 4.51 22.74 -4.77
CA ALA A 436 4.82 23.29 -3.45
C ALA A 436 5.77 22.38 -2.65
N THR A 437 6.39 22.92 -1.60
CA THR A 437 7.28 22.17 -0.71
C THR A 437 6.78 22.26 0.74
N PRO A 438 6.18 21.19 1.31
CA PRO A 438 5.89 19.90 0.65
C PRO A 438 4.73 19.98 -0.36
N PRO A 439 4.65 19.05 -1.33
CA PRO A 439 3.52 18.99 -2.26
C PRO A 439 2.19 18.78 -1.53
N LEU A 440 1.16 19.50 -1.96
CA LEU A 440 -0.20 19.41 -1.42
C LEU A 440 -1.13 18.77 -2.46
N ILE A 441 -1.69 17.62 -2.10
CA ILE A 441 -2.55 16.83 -3.00
C ILE A 441 -4.00 16.97 -2.56
N GLY A 442 -4.83 17.60 -3.38
CA GLY A 442 -6.29 17.65 -3.20
C GLY A 442 -7.01 16.98 -4.37
N HIS A 443 -8.30 17.29 -4.51
CA HIS A 443 -9.10 16.86 -5.66
C HIS A 443 -9.94 18.03 -6.20
N ILE A 444 -10.37 17.92 -7.46
CA ILE A 444 -11.23 18.93 -8.09
C ILE A 444 -12.63 18.34 -8.22
N ALA A 445 -13.63 19.08 -7.75
CA ALA A 445 -15.04 18.73 -7.92
C ALA A 445 -15.90 20.00 -7.91
N ASN A 446 -16.93 20.04 -8.77
CA ASN A 446 -17.82 21.20 -8.92
C ASN A 446 -17.05 22.52 -9.13
N ASP A 447 -16.03 22.47 -10.00
CA ASP A 447 -15.17 23.61 -10.35
C ASP A 447 -14.44 24.27 -9.17
N ARG A 448 -14.18 23.48 -8.11
CA ARG A 448 -13.45 23.90 -6.92
C ARG A 448 -12.29 22.95 -6.66
N PHE A 449 -11.16 23.49 -6.25
CA PHE A 449 -10.09 22.68 -5.67
C PHE A 449 -10.43 22.43 -4.19
N LYS A 450 -10.43 21.17 -3.78
CA LYS A 450 -10.87 20.73 -2.46
C LYS A 450 -9.75 20.01 -1.73
N ILE A 451 -9.56 20.40 -0.47
CA ILE A 451 -8.68 19.72 0.48
C ILE A 451 -9.57 19.14 1.57
N ASP A 452 -9.65 17.83 1.66
CA ASP A 452 -10.35 17.13 2.72
C ASP A 452 -9.47 17.00 3.96
N LEU A 453 -9.91 17.61 5.07
CA LEU A 453 -9.12 17.70 6.30
C LEU A 453 -9.02 16.38 7.06
N ARG A 454 -9.81 15.35 6.69
CA ARG A 454 -9.72 14.01 7.27
C ARG A 454 -8.32 13.42 7.19
N THR A 455 -7.60 13.73 6.12
CA THR A 455 -6.30 13.12 5.82
C THR A 455 -5.11 14.07 5.95
N VAL A 456 -5.37 15.34 6.29
CA VAL A 456 -4.33 16.31 6.63
C VAL A 456 -4.10 16.21 8.12
N PHE A 457 -2.88 15.92 8.56
CA PHE A 457 -2.59 15.88 10.00
C PHE A 457 -2.63 17.29 10.61
N PRO A 458 -3.11 17.47 11.86
CA PRO A 458 -3.15 18.79 12.49
C PRO A 458 -1.81 19.53 12.51
N HIS A 459 -0.70 18.81 12.73
CA HIS A 459 0.65 19.39 12.70
C HIS A 459 1.11 19.87 11.31
N GLN A 460 0.33 19.61 10.24
CA GLN A 460 0.61 20.08 8.89
C GLN A 460 -0.16 21.36 8.53
N ASP A 461 -0.96 21.93 9.44
CA ASP A 461 -1.79 23.11 9.15
C ASP A 461 -0.97 24.32 8.69
N ASP A 462 0.19 24.56 9.30
CA ASP A 462 1.07 25.65 8.90
C ASP A 462 1.68 25.40 7.52
N LEU A 463 2.17 24.19 7.27
CA LEU A 463 2.71 23.79 5.97
C LEU A 463 1.65 23.86 4.86
N LEU A 464 0.40 23.51 5.17
CA LEU A 464 -0.72 23.62 4.25
C LEU A 464 -0.99 25.08 3.87
N VAL A 465 -1.01 25.98 4.87
CA VAL A 465 -1.25 27.41 4.63
C VAL A 465 -0.12 28.01 3.80
N ASP A 466 1.14 27.68 4.13
CA ASP A 466 2.30 28.18 3.40
C ASP A 466 2.36 27.67 1.95
N ALA A 467 1.96 26.41 1.71
CA ALA A 467 1.85 25.85 0.37
C ALA A 467 0.77 26.58 -0.46
N ILE A 468 -0.39 26.87 0.12
CA ILE A 468 -1.46 27.62 -0.56
C ILE A 468 -1.04 29.05 -0.86
N ARG A 469 -0.39 29.74 0.09
CA ARG A 469 0.15 31.10 -0.10
C ARG A 469 1.13 31.14 -1.25
N SER A 470 2.09 30.22 -1.26
CA SER A 470 3.11 30.14 -2.31
C SER A 470 2.50 29.90 -3.69
N ALA A 471 1.55 28.96 -3.81
CA ALA A 471 0.89 28.66 -5.08
C ALA A 471 0.01 29.82 -5.62
N CYS A 472 -0.47 30.70 -4.73
CA CYS A 472 -1.20 31.91 -5.12
C CYS A 472 -0.26 33.02 -5.60
N ALA A 473 0.92 33.17 -4.96
CA ALA A 473 1.90 34.20 -5.28
C ALA A 473 2.49 34.06 -6.70
N GLU A 474 2.59 32.84 -7.23
CA GLU A 474 2.99 32.56 -8.62
C GLU A 474 1.96 33.04 -9.69
N SER A 475 0.90 33.75 -9.30
CA SER A 475 -0.09 34.36 -10.20
C SER A 475 0.08 35.88 -10.39
N LEU A 476 1.08 36.47 -9.75
CA LEU A 476 1.49 37.88 -9.89
C LEU A 476 2.78 37.92 -10.72
#